data_AF-A0A835IBD1-F1
#
_entry.id   AF-A0A835IBD1-F1
#
_cell.length_a   1.000
_cell.length_b   1.000
_cell.length_c   1.000
_cell.angle_alpha   90.00
_cell.angle_beta   90.00
_cell.angle_gamma   90.00
#
_symmetry.space_group_name_H-M   'P 1'
#
loop_
_entity.id
_entity.type
_entity.pdbx_description
1 polymer ?
#
loop_
_entity_poly.entity_id
_entity_poly.type
_entity_poly.pdbx_seq_one_letter_code
_entity_poly.pdbx_strand_id
1 'polypeptide(L)'
;MIETKSERIIERWIVQYESQKSGKDSGRGNKSNGGNSSHSLYKKSIILLRSLYMIVRILLAYKLYRYLNSSAQIHNFSLAHKVSSFVEPFTHREEKEMHHFGFTPVETSYGRIFLSVLYCPTLSDVNSEPSTPMSPRFIPDYVGSPTTNPLKRFPSPP
;
A
#
# COMPACT_ATOMS: atom_id res chain seq x y z
N MET A 1 15.41 32.46 3.90
CA MET A 1 15.50 31.34 4.85
C MET A 1 15.00 30.12 4.10
N ILE A 2 15.91 29.25 3.63
CA ILE A 2 15.53 28.09 2.80
C ILE A 2 15.10 27.01 3.78
N GLU A 3 13.80 26.80 3.92
CA GLU A 3 13.23 25.72 4.71
C GLU A 3 13.71 24.40 4.10
N THR A 4 14.65 23.73 4.76
CA THR A 4 15.15 22.42 4.33
C THR A 4 14.04 21.42 4.56
N LYS A 5 13.21 21.21 3.53
CA LYS A 5 12.16 20.20 3.52
C LYS A 5 12.82 18.83 3.69
N SER A 6 12.69 18.24 4.88
CA SER A 6 13.20 16.88 5.15
C SER A 6 12.32 15.88 4.41
N GLU A 7 12.83 15.28 3.35
CA GLU A 7 12.14 14.21 2.62
C GLU A 7 12.41 12.87 3.29
N ARG A 8 11.35 12.08 3.53
CA ARG A 8 11.45 10.71 4.04
C ARG A 8 10.83 9.76 3.02
N ILE A 9 11.60 8.78 2.58
CA ILE A 9 11.10 7.73 1.70
C ILE A 9 10.32 6.74 2.57
N ILE A 10 9.04 6.52 2.24
CA ILE A 10 8.18 5.57 2.95
C ILE A 10 7.94 4.29 2.15
N GLU A 11 8.04 4.39 0.83
CA GLU A 11 7.89 3.29 -0.11
C GLU A 11 8.84 3.50 -1.29
N ARG A 12 9.48 2.43 -1.73
CA ARG A 12 10.32 2.39 -2.93
C ARG A 12 9.92 1.18 -3.76
N TRP A 13 9.22 1.47 -4.85
CA TRP A 13 8.78 0.49 -5.82
C TRP A 13 9.89 0.22 -6.84
N ILE A 14 10.13 -1.05 -7.12
CA ILE A 14 11.17 -1.51 -8.04
C ILE A 14 10.50 -2.38 -9.10
N VAL A 15 10.62 -1.94 -10.35
CA VAL A 15 10.16 -2.69 -11.53
C VAL A 15 11.39 -3.01 -12.35
N GLN A 16 11.63 -4.30 -12.59
CA GLN A 16 12.79 -4.76 -13.33
C GLN A 16 12.37 -5.72 -14.42
N TYR A 17 13.05 -5.63 -15.56
CA TYR A 17 12.96 -6.62 -16.62
C TYR A 17 14.34 -7.22 -16.83
N GLU A 18 14.44 -8.52 -16.63
CA GLU A 18 15.65 -9.28 -16.92
C GLU A 18 15.46 -9.96 -18.28
N SER A 19 16.22 -9.52 -19.28
CA SER A 19 16.23 -10.17 -20.59
C SER A 19 17.03 -11.46 -20.53
N GLN A 20 16.47 -12.54 -21.07
CA GLN A 20 17.19 -13.78 -21.24
C GLN A 20 18.20 -13.59 -22.37
N LYS A 21 19.49 -13.40 -22.04
CA LYS A 21 20.55 -13.37 -23.05
C LYS A 21 20.50 -14.68 -23.83
N SER A 22 20.20 -14.61 -25.12
CA SER A 22 20.40 -15.71 -26.06
C SER A 22 21.90 -15.97 -26.18
N GLY A 23 22.41 -16.84 -25.30
CA GLY A 23 23.78 -17.31 -25.37
C GLY A 23 24.01 -18.01 -26.70
N LYS A 24 24.75 -17.36 -27.60
CA LYS A 24 25.58 -18.06 -28.58
C LYS A 24 26.56 -18.94 -27.78
N ASP A 25 26.25 -20.23 -27.66
CA ASP A 25 27.13 -21.34 -28.05
C ASP A 25 26.75 -22.65 -27.35
N SER A 26 26.88 -23.72 -28.14
CA SER A 26 27.06 -25.12 -27.72
C SER A 26 25.82 -25.96 -27.36
N GLY A 27 25.30 -26.64 -28.39
CA GLY A 27 25.17 -28.10 -28.40
C GLY A 27 24.22 -28.78 -27.40
N ARG A 28 23.19 -29.44 -27.97
CA ARG A 28 22.40 -30.55 -27.40
C ARG A 28 21.57 -30.24 -26.16
N GLY A 29 20.28 -30.01 -26.39
CA GLY A 29 19.27 -30.16 -25.35
C GLY A 29 18.02 -29.36 -25.66
N ASN A 30 17.29 -29.76 -26.70
CA ASN A 30 15.96 -29.24 -26.95
C ASN A 30 15.05 -29.56 -25.75
N LYS A 31 14.92 -28.63 -24.82
CA LYS A 31 13.69 -28.38 -24.09
C LYS A 31 13.32 -26.94 -24.38
N SER A 32 12.74 -26.73 -25.55
CA SER A 32 11.67 -25.75 -25.73
C SER A 32 10.73 -25.87 -24.53
N ASN A 33 10.98 -25.10 -23.47
CA ASN A 33 10.01 -24.96 -22.40
C ASN A 33 8.99 -23.97 -22.95
N GLY A 34 7.94 -24.57 -23.51
CA GLY A 34 6.96 -23.98 -24.41
C GLY A 34 6.67 -22.53 -24.11
N GLY A 35 6.75 -21.73 -25.18
CA GLY A 35 6.34 -20.34 -25.18
C GLY A 35 5.04 -20.21 -24.41
N ASN A 36 5.08 -19.44 -23.32
CA ASN A 36 3.86 -19.06 -22.64
C ASN A 36 2.98 -18.43 -23.73
N SER A 37 1.89 -19.12 -24.11
CA SER A 37 0.90 -18.55 -25.01
C SER A 37 0.60 -17.13 -24.53
N SER A 38 0.45 -16.18 -25.45
CA SER A 38 0.08 -14.79 -25.13
C SER A 38 -1.08 -14.74 -24.12
N HIS A 39 -1.99 -15.71 -24.19
CA HIS A 39 -3.06 -15.93 -23.23
C HIS A 39 -2.60 -16.23 -21.80
N SER A 40 -1.63 -17.12 -21.62
CA SER A 40 -1.05 -17.46 -20.31
C SER A 40 -0.30 -16.26 -19.71
N LEU A 41 0.46 -15.54 -20.53
CA LEU A 41 1.15 -14.30 -20.13
C LEU A 41 0.16 -13.23 -19.68
N TYR A 42 -0.90 -13.02 -20.46
CA TYR A 42 -1.96 -12.09 -20.12
C TYR A 42 -2.62 -12.45 -18.78
N LYS A 43 -2.98 -13.72 -18.58
CA LYS A 43 -3.55 -14.19 -17.30
C LYS A 43 -2.63 -13.93 -16.12
N LYS A 44 -1.34 -14.29 -16.22
CA LYS A 44 -0.36 -14.05 -15.17
C LYS A 44 -0.19 -12.55 -14.88
N SER A 45 -0.15 -11.73 -15.92
CA SER A 45 -0.05 -10.26 -15.81
C SER A 45 -1.28 -9.66 -15.13
N ILE A 46 -2.48 -10.13 -15.46
CA ILE A 46 -3.71 -9.68 -14.80
C ILE A 46 -3.73 -10.07 -13.32
N ILE A 47 -3.28 -11.27 -12.98
CA ILE A 47 -3.15 -11.70 -11.57
C ILE A 47 -2.16 -10.80 -10.84
N LEU A 48 -1.00 -10.50 -11.45
CA LEU A 48 -0.01 -9.57 -10.90
C LEU A 48 -0.60 -8.17 -10.68
N LEU A 49 -1.33 -7.63 -11.65
CA LEU A 49 -1.95 -6.30 -11.52
C LEU A 49 -3.01 -6.26 -10.41
N ARG A 50 -3.80 -7.33 -10.27
CA ARG A 50 -4.78 -7.46 -9.19
C ARG A 50 -4.12 -7.55 -7.83
N SER A 51 -3.06 -8.34 -7.69
CA SER A 51 -2.31 -8.43 -6.44
C SER A 51 -1.60 -7.12 -6.11
N LEU A 52 -1.01 -6.45 -7.11
CA LEU A 52 -0.42 -5.12 -6.96
C LEU A 52 -1.42 -4.11 -6.41
N TYR A 53 -2.61 -4.05 -6.99
CA TYR A 53 -3.67 -3.16 -6.54
C TYR A 53 -4.04 -3.42 -5.07
N MET A 54 -4.13 -4.68 -4.64
CA MET A 54 -4.39 -5.03 -3.24
C MET A 54 -3.26 -4.54 -2.32
N ILE A 55 -1.99 -4.80 -2.68
CA ILE A 55 -0.84 -4.38 -1.87
C ILE A 55 -0.78 -2.86 -1.74
N VAL A 56 -0.94 -2.11 -2.83
CA VAL A 56 -0.97 -0.64 -2.81
C VAL A 56 -2.02 -0.12 -1.81
N ARG A 57 -3.19 -0.78 -1.72
CA ARG A 57 -4.28 -0.38 -0.79
C ARG A 57 -3.99 -0.72 0.67
N ILE A 58 -3.06 -1.62 0.95
CA ILE A 58 -2.74 -2.07 2.31
C ILE A 58 -1.56 -1.29 2.90
N LEU A 59 -0.62 -0.86 2.05
CA LEU A 59 0.60 -0.16 2.48
C LEU A 59 0.34 1.23 3.08
N LEU A 60 1.36 1.72 3.80
CA LEU A 60 1.26 2.92 4.61
C LEU A 60 1.07 4.19 3.78
N ALA A 61 1.64 4.30 2.57
CA ALA A 61 1.45 5.49 1.74
C ALA A 61 -0.02 5.68 1.36
N TYR A 62 -0.77 4.60 1.13
CA TYR A 62 -2.20 4.69 0.86
C TYR A 62 -2.99 5.15 2.09
N LYS A 63 -2.62 4.69 3.29
CA LYS A 63 -3.25 5.17 4.54
C LYS A 63 -3.00 6.66 4.75
N LEU A 64 -1.77 7.13 4.53
CA LEU A 64 -1.44 8.56 4.59
C LEU A 64 -2.16 9.37 3.52
N TYR A 65 -2.21 8.87 2.28
CA TYR A 65 -2.97 9.50 1.21
C TYR A 65 -4.44 9.66 1.61
N ARG A 66 -5.08 8.61 2.14
CA ARG A 66 -6.47 8.69 2.60
C ARG A 66 -6.63 9.67 3.75
N TYR A 67 -5.74 9.64 4.73
CA TYR A 67 -5.74 10.57 5.85
C TYR A 67 -5.66 12.03 5.37
N LEU A 68 -4.65 12.36 4.55
CA LEU A 68 -4.44 13.69 3.98
C LEU A 68 -5.63 14.19 3.14
N ASN A 69 -6.33 13.30 2.44
CA ASN A 69 -7.48 13.68 1.61
C ASN A 69 -8.80 13.73 2.38
N SER A 70 -8.91 13.02 3.52
CA SER A 70 -10.13 13.00 4.33
C SER A 70 -10.18 14.06 5.41
N SER A 71 -9.01 14.52 5.85
CA SER A 71 -8.87 15.52 6.90
C SER A 71 -9.13 16.92 6.33
N ALA A 72 -9.99 17.69 6.98
CA ALA A 72 -10.17 19.11 6.69
C ALA A 72 -9.05 19.98 7.31
N GLN A 73 -8.05 19.38 7.96
CA GLN A 73 -6.95 20.08 8.59
C GLN A 73 -5.78 20.28 7.62
N ILE A 74 -5.12 21.43 7.76
CA ILE A 74 -3.87 21.71 7.05
C ILE A 74 -2.76 20.88 7.71
N HIS A 75 -2.08 20.04 6.92
CA HIS A 75 -1.02 19.18 7.40
C HIS A 75 0.36 19.79 7.13
N ASN A 76 1.29 19.60 8.07
CA ASN A 76 2.69 20.04 7.95
C ASN A 76 3.54 19.14 7.05
N PHE A 77 2.92 18.13 6.42
CA PHE A 77 3.57 17.21 5.51
C PHE A 77 2.68 16.91 4.30
N SER A 78 3.32 16.55 3.19
CA SER A 78 2.66 16.20 1.93
C SER A 78 3.23 14.90 1.39
N LEU A 79 2.40 14.05 0.80
CA LEU A 79 2.87 12.87 0.09
C LEU A 79 3.23 13.23 -1.36
N ALA A 80 4.41 12.82 -1.82
CA ALA A 80 4.87 13.01 -3.20
C ALA A 80 5.37 11.69 -3.80
N HIS A 81 5.43 11.63 -5.13
CA HIS A 81 6.01 10.49 -5.86
C HIS A 81 7.16 10.97 -6.75
N LYS A 82 8.15 10.09 -6.94
CA LYS A 82 9.29 10.30 -7.83
C LYS A 82 9.54 9.03 -8.61
N VAL A 83 9.73 9.15 -9.92
CA VAL A 83 10.08 8.04 -10.81
C VAL A 83 11.50 8.26 -11.31
N SER A 84 12.33 7.24 -11.24
CA SER A 84 13.74 7.31 -11.64
C SER A 84 14.20 5.96 -12.18
N SER A 85 15.08 5.97 -13.17
CA SER A 85 15.79 4.78 -13.65
C SER A 85 16.95 4.38 -12.74
N PHE A 86 17.48 5.36 -11.99
CA PHE A 86 18.52 5.16 -11.00
C PHE A 86 17.94 5.19 -9.59
N VAL A 87 18.46 4.31 -8.74
CA VAL A 87 18.00 4.10 -7.37
C VAL A 87 19.10 4.58 -6.45
N GLU A 88 18.91 5.74 -5.83
CA GLU A 88 19.84 6.21 -4.79
C GLU A 88 19.85 5.20 -3.63
N PRO A 89 21.01 4.66 -3.22
CA PRO A 89 21.08 3.71 -2.13
C PRO A 89 20.51 4.29 -0.84
N PHE A 90 19.81 3.46 -0.07
CA PHE A 90 19.41 3.85 1.27
C PHE A 90 20.64 3.94 2.17
N THR A 91 20.58 4.83 3.16
CA THR A 91 21.49 4.77 4.30
C THR A 91 21.25 3.47 5.08
N HIS A 92 22.26 2.99 5.78
CA HIS A 92 22.13 1.77 6.60
C HIS A 92 21.02 1.85 7.66
N ARG A 93 20.69 3.07 8.12
CA ARG A 93 19.54 3.27 9.02
C ARG A 93 18.23 3.06 8.30
N GLU A 94 18.03 3.71 7.14
CA GLU A 94 16.81 3.56 6.35
C GLU A 94 16.61 2.12 5.90
N GLU A 95 17.67 1.42 5.49
CA GLU A 95 17.59 0.02 5.06
C GLU A 95 17.08 -0.89 6.18
N LYS A 96 17.48 -0.64 7.44
CA LYS A 96 16.98 -1.38 8.61
C LYS A 96 15.53 -1.10 8.95
N GLU A 97 15.01 0.08 8.58
CA GLU A 97 13.62 0.46 8.82
C GLU A 97 12.66 -0.09 7.73
N MET A 98 13.20 -0.58 6.61
CA MET A 98 12.42 -1.01 5.45
C MET A 98 12.15 -2.51 5.44
N HIS A 99 10.89 -2.89 5.22
CA HIS A 99 10.51 -4.25 4.86
C HIS A 99 10.48 -4.43 3.35
N HIS A 100 10.72 -5.66 2.90
CA HIS A 100 10.67 -6.03 1.49
C HIS A 100 9.47 -6.94 1.20
N PHE A 101 8.74 -6.62 0.14
CA PHE A 101 7.73 -7.51 -0.45
C PHE A 101 8.00 -7.69 -1.94
N GLY A 102 8.16 -8.94 -2.37
CA GLY A 102 8.36 -9.31 -3.78
C GLY A 102 7.15 -10.02 -4.35
N PHE A 103 6.72 -9.62 -5.55
CA PHE A 103 5.69 -10.33 -6.29
C PHE A 103 6.30 -11.51 -7.05
N THR A 104 5.48 -12.53 -7.33
CA THR A 104 5.88 -13.63 -8.20
C THR A 104 6.25 -13.09 -9.59
N PRO A 105 7.46 -13.37 -10.11
CA PRO A 105 7.88 -12.90 -11.42
C PRO A 105 6.98 -13.41 -12.55
N VAL A 106 6.77 -12.58 -13.57
CA VAL A 106 6.03 -12.98 -14.77
C VAL A 106 7.04 -13.36 -15.86
N GLU A 107 7.18 -14.67 -16.05
CA GLU A 107 8.05 -15.27 -17.07
C GLU A 107 7.49 -15.03 -18.47
N THR A 108 8.32 -14.52 -19.39
CA THR A 108 8.02 -14.29 -20.82
C THR A 108 8.98 -15.12 -21.69
N SER A 109 8.74 -15.18 -22.99
CA SER A 109 9.65 -15.87 -23.93
C SER A 109 11.01 -15.19 -24.08
N TYR A 110 11.16 -13.94 -23.65
CA TYR A 110 12.36 -13.13 -23.85
C TYR A 110 13.05 -12.73 -22.54
N GLY A 111 12.55 -13.20 -21.40
CA GLY A 111 12.97 -12.75 -20.08
C GLY A 111 11.84 -12.78 -19.06
N ARG A 112 12.02 -12.04 -17.97
CA ARG A 112 11.09 -12.05 -16.84
C ARG A 112 10.92 -10.66 -16.24
N ILE A 113 9.69 -10.37 -15.84
CA ILE A 113 9.33 -9.11 -15.19
C ILE A 113 9.28 -9.36 -13.68
N PHE A 114 10.01 -8.53 -12.94
CA PHE A 114 9.99 -8.48 -11.48
C PHE A 114 9.32 -7.20 -11.01
N LEU A 115 8.62 -7.33 -9.90
CA LEU A 115 8.03 -6.22 -9.18
C LEU A 115 8.27 -6.46 -7.69
N SER A 116 8.76 -5.45 -7.00
CA SER A 116 8.89 -5.47 -5.55
C SER A 116 8.74 -4.08 -4.96
N VAL A 117 8.56 -4.04 -3.65
CA VAL A 117 8.49 -2.80 -2.88
C VAL A 117 9.28 -2.95 -1.59
N LEU A 118 10.11 -1.95 -1.32
CA LEU A 118 10.63 -1.69 0.01
C LEU A 118 9.71 -0.66 0.69
N TYR A 119 9.23 -0.94 1.89
CA TYR A 119 8.28 -0.07 2.57
C TYR A 119 8.55 0.02 4.07
N CYS A 120 8.29 1.20 4.63
CA CYS A 120 8.37 1.43 6.07
C CYS A 120 7.06 1.00 6.73
N PRO A 121 7.07 0.13 7.76
CA PRO A 121 5.85 -0.41 8.36
C PRO A 121 5.17 0.58 9.31
N THR A 122 5.95 1.48 9.92
CA THR A 122 5.51 2.41 10.96
C THR A 122 6.23 3.75 10.79
N LEU A 123 5.51 4.84 11.03
CA LEU A 123 6.11 6.18 11.05
C LEU A 123 6.04 6.73 12.48
N SER A 124 7.19 6.85 13.11
CA SER A 124 7.33 7.50 14.42
C SER A 124 6.85 8.96 14.40
N ASP A 125 7.11 9.66 13.28
CA ASP A 125 7.00 11.12 13.22
C ASP A 125 5.59 11.61 12.81
N VAL A 126 4.70 10.70 12.39
CA VAL A 126 3.32 11.02 11.98
C VAL A 126 2.32 10.80 13.12
N ASN A 127 2.77 10.38 14.30
CA ASN A 127 1.97 10.41 15.52
C ASN A 127 1.83 11.86 16.00
N SER A 128 1.13 12.66 15.20
CA SER A 128 0.53 13.91 15.65
C SER A 128 -0.52 13.51 16.65
N GLU A 129 -0.34 13.99 17.89
CA GLU A 129 -1.20 13.89 19.05
C GLU A 129 -2.65 13.47 18.74
N PRO A 130 -3.22 12.47 19.44
CA PRO A 130 -4.62 12.14 19.27
C PRO A 130 -5.44 13.40 19.55
N SER A 131 -6.02 13.99 18.49
CA SER A 131 -7.03 15.02 18.63
C SER A 131 -8.04 14.50 19.63
N THR A 132 -8.17 15.23 20.74
CA THR A 132 -8.84 14.85 21.98
C THR A 132 -9.87 13.77 21.74
N PRO A 133 -9.74 12.55 22.33
CA PRO A 133 -10.79 11.56 22.20
C PRO A 133 -12.06 12.24 22.73
N MET A 134 -12.99 12.54 21.83
CA MET A 134 -14.23 13.16 22.24
C MET A 134 -14.87 12.15 23.17
N SER A 135 -14.85 12.46 24.47
CA SER A 135 -15.38 11.57 25.50
C SER A 135 -16.76 11.13 25.03
N PRO A 136 -17.05 9.81 24.95
CA PRO A 136 -18.36 9.36 24.58
C PRO A 136 -19.35 10.07 25.51
N ARG A 137 -20.21 10.91 24.94
CA ARG A 137 -21.27 11.55 25.71
C ARG A 137 -22.25 10.44 26.04
N PHE A 138 -22.16 9.92 27.26
CA PHE A 138 -23.17 9.06 27.84
C PHE A 138 -24.50 9.82 27.78
N ILE A 139 -25.50 9.26 27.11
CA ILE A 139 -26.85 9.81 27.07
C ILE A 139 -27.60 9.12 28.21
N PRO A 140 -27.70 9.72 29.41
CA PRO A 140 -28.35 9.09 30.56
C PRO A 140 -29.85 8.83 30.31
N ASP A 141 -30.45 9.55 29.36
CA ASP A 141 -31.90 9.59 29.13
C ASP A 141 -32.39 8.49 28.17
N TYR A 142 -31.52 7.57 27.73
CA TYR A 142 -31.96 6.45 26.86
C TYR A 142 -32.79 5.40 27.63
N VAL A 143 -32.87 5.49 28.96
CA VAL A 143 -33.69 4.59 29.78
C VAL A 143 -35.13 5.13 29.86
N GLY A 144 -35.87 4.97 28.77
CA GLY A 144 -37.27 5.44 28.73
C GLY A 144 -37.84 5.69 27.34
N SER A 145 -37.07 5.51 26.26
CA SER A 145 -37.60 5.66 24.91
C SER A 145 -38.81 4.73 24.70
N PRO A 146 -39.94 5.24 24.17
CA PRO A 146 -41.13 4.44 23.87
C PRO A 146 -40.83 3.24 22.96
N THR A 147 -39.73 3.29 22.22
CA THR A 147 -39.27 2.22 21.32
C THR A 147 -38.59 1.05 22.02
N THR A 148 -38.12 1.22 23.26
CA THR A 148 -37.39 0.18 24.01
C THR A 148 -38.30 -0.72 24.86
N ASN A 149 -39.58 -0.36 25.05
CA ASN A 149 -40.52 -1.21 25.79
C ASN A 149 -41.96 -1.00 25.29
N PRO A 150 -42.35 -1.63 24.17
CA PRO A 150 -43.64 -1.42 23.51
C PRO A 150 -44.87 -1.83 24.36
N LEU A 151 -44.65 -2.47 25.52
CA LEU A 151 -45.71 -2.94 26.42
C LEU A 151 -45.96 -2.02 27.62
N LYS A 152 -45.21 -0.92 27.78
CA LYS A 152 -45.41 0.01 28.89
C LYS A 152 -46.56 0.98 28.58
N ARG A 153 -47.75 0.70 29.11
CA ARG A 153 -48.93 1.55 28.98
C ARG A 153 -48.76 2.82 29.84
N PHE A 154 -48.84 3.98 29.20
CA PHE A 154 -48.81 5.26 29.91
C PHE A 154 -50.16 5.52 30.61
N PRO A 155 -50.17 6.11 31.81
CA PRO A 155 -51.40 6.53 32.46
C PRO A 155 -52.03 7.68 31.67
N SER A 156 -53.33 7.57 31.39
CA SER A 156 -54.10 8.65 30.77
C SER A 156 -54.35 9.76 31.80
N PRO A 157 -54.21 11.04 31.41
CA PRO A 157 -54.58 12.15 32.28
C PRO A 157 -56.09 12.16 32.54
N PRO A 158 -56.53 12.79 33.66
CA PRO A 158 -57.95 12.91 34.02
C PRO A 158 -58.76 13.76 33.03
#